data_AF-A0A059VIT1-F1
#
_entry.id   AF-A0A059VIT1-F1
#
_cell.length_a   1.000
_cell.length_b   1.000
_cell.length_c   1.000
_cell.angle_alpha   90.00
_cell.angle_beta   90.00
_cell.angle_gamma   90.00
#
_symmetry.space_group_name_H-M   'P 1'
#
loop_
_entity.id
_entity.type
_entity.pdbx_description
1 polymer ?
#
loop_
_entity_poly.entity_id
_entity_poly.type
_entity_poly.pdbx_seq_one_letter_code
_entity_poly.pdbx_strand_id
1 'polypeptide(L)'
;YDLPSRLLKVRIIFVQGEVEDQMATSIVAQLLFLDAQDPNKDIYMYINSRGGSVTAGMAIVDTMNFIRSDVQTIVMGMAASMATMIASSGTKGKRFMLPNAEYLIHQPMGGAGAGTQQTDMSIIADQLMKTRKRLNNILKENS
;
A
#
# COMPACT_ATOMS: atom_id res chain seq x y z
N TYR A 1 9.25 25.65 -4.63
CA TYR A 1 9.11 24.40 -3.87
C TYR A 1 7.80 24.44 -3.11
N ASP A 2 6.95 23.45 -3.33
CA ASP A 2 5.75 23.22 -2.54
C ASP A 2 6.10 22.48 -1.23
N LEU A 3 5.12 22.39 -0.33
CA LEU A 3 5.28 21.72 0.97
C LEU A 3 5.58 20.21 0.81
N PRO A 4 4.92 19.44 -0.07
CA PRO A 4 5.27 18.04 -0.31
C PRO A 4 6.74 17.83 -0.70
N SER A 5 7.29 18.64 -1.60
CA SER A 5 8.71 18.53 -1.99
C SER A 5 9.67 18.81 -0.82
N ARG A 6 9.28 19.67 0.15
CA ARG A 6 10.08 19.93 1.36
C ARG A 6 10.04 18.73 2.31
N LEU A 7 8.88 18.09 2.44
CA LEU A 7 8.72 16.90 3.28
C LEU A 7 9.45 15.69 2.68
N LEU A 8 9.47 15.55 1.35
CA LEU A 8 10.25 14.52 0.68
C LEU A 8 11.77 14.65 0.96
N LYS A 9 12.31 15.87 1.08
CA LYS A 9 13.72 16.08 1.46
C LYS A 9 14.05 15.54 2.85
N VAL A 10 13.08 15.47 3.75
CA VAL A 10 13.20 14.84 5.06
C VAL A 10 12.62 13.41 5.08
N ARG A 11 12.55 12.78 3.88
CA ARG A 11 12.19 11.38 3.64
C ARG A 11 10.75 11.02 4.03
N ILE A 12 9.84 11.99 3.94
CA ILE A 12 8.41 11.79 4.22
C ILE A 12 7.64 11.61 2.90
N ILE A 13 6.85 10.54 2.83
CA ILE A 13 5.91 10.24 1.74
C ILE A 13 4.50 10.16 2.32
N PHE A 14 3.51 10.73 1.62
CA PHE A 14 2.10 10.58 1.99
C PHE A 14 1.39 9.56 1.09
N VAL A 15 0.63 8.67 1.72
CA VAL A 15 -0.34 7.78 1.10
C VAL A 15 -1.72 8.27 1.50
N GLN A 16 -2.27 9.21 0.74
CA GLN A 16 -3.49 9.92 1.11
C GLN A 16 -4.54 9.87 -0.01
N GLY A 17 -5.76 9.48 0.33
CA GLY A 17 -6.86 9.33 -0.63
C GLY A 17 -7.00 7.89 -1.13
N GLU A 18 -7.62 7.71 -2.28
CA GLU A 18 -7.82 6.38 -2.88
C GLU A 18 -6.52 5.86 -3.51
N VAL A 19 -6.21 4.58 -3.30
CA VAL A 19 -5.02 3.95 -3.90
C VAL A 19 -5.30 3.65 -5.37
N GLU A 20 -4.68 4.43 -6.26
CA GLU A 20 -4.81 4.32 -7.71
C GLU A 20 -3.44 4.23 -8.39
N ASP A 21 -3.41 3.84 -9.67
CA ASP A 21 -2.17 3.59 -10.40
C ASP A 21 -1.27 4.83 -10.47
N GLN A 22 -1.85 6.03 -10.58
CA GLN A 22 -1.09 7.28 -10.59
C GLN A 22 -0.43 7.56 -9.22
N MET A 23 -1.17 7.35 -8.13
CA MET A 23 -0.64 7.45 -6.77
C MET A 23 0.49 6.44 -6.56
N ALA A 24 0.27 5.18 -6.92
CA ALA A 24 1.26 4.12 -6.80
C ALA A 24 2.53 4.46 -7.59
N THR A 25 2.40 4.92 -8.83
CA THR A 25 3.53 5.37 -9.66
C THR A 25 4.34 6.46 -8.94
N SER A 26 3.66 7.46 -8.36
CA SER A 26 4.31 8.55 -7.63
C SER A 26 5.03 8.06 -6.36
N ILE A 27 4.39 7.19 -5.58
CA ILE A 27 4.96 6.64 -4.33
C ILE A 27 6.17 5.75 -4.65
N VAL A 28 6.07 4.88 -5.65
CA VAL A 28 7.18 4.01 -6.10
C VAL A 28 8.38 4.85 -6.53
N ALA A 29 8.15 5.91 -7.32
CA ALA A 29 9.22 6.82 -7.73
C ALA A 29 9.89 7.50 -6.52
N GLN A 30 9.10 7.94 -5.53
CA GLN A 30 9.63 8.55 -4.31
C GLN A 30 10.43 7.54 -3.46
N LEU A 31 9.94 6.32 -3.30
CA LEU A 31 10.65 5.25 -2.59
C LEU A 31 12.01 4.94 -3.21
N LEU A 32 12.04 4.71 -4.53
CA LEU A 32 13.28 4.46 -5.27
C LEU A 32 14.24 5.64 -5.21
N PHE A 33 13.71 6.86 -5.34
CA PHE A 33 14.50 8.08 -5.23
C PHE A 33 15.16 8.21 -3.85
N LEU A 34 14.41 8.03 -2.78
CA LEU A 34 14.93 8.15 -1.41
C LEU A 34 15.93 7.04 -1.08
N ASP A 35 15.69 5.81 -1.55
CA ASP A 35 16.65 4.71 -1.37
C ASP A 35 17.96 4.97 -2.11
N ALA A 36 17.89 5.50 -3.32
CA ALA A 36 19.09 5.86 -4.10
C ALA A 36 19.89 6.99 -3.45
N GLN A 37 19.23 7.93 -2.76
CA GLN A 37 19.90 9.05 -2.07
C GLN A 37 20.66 8.59 -0.82
N ASP A 38 20.03 7.77 0.02
CA ASP A 38 20.67 7.24 1.23
C ASP A 38 19.94 5.97 1.68
N PRO A 39 20.45 4.77 1.35
CA PRO A 39 19.78 3.51 1.64
C PRO A 39 19.85 3.10 3.12
N ASN A 40 20.66 3.79 3.93
CA ASN A 40 20.81 3.48 5.36
C ASN A 40 19.85 4.28 6.24
N LYS A 41 19.07 5.20 5.64
CA LYS A 41 18.11 6.03 6.37
C LYS A 41 16.70 5.58 6.12
N ASP A 42 15.93 5.54 7.19
CA ASP A 42 14.52 5.24 7.16
C ASP A 42 13.73 6.21 6.26
N ILE A 43 12.65 5.69 5.66
CA ILE A 43 11.63 6.45 4.94
C ILE A 43 10.35 6.43 5.78
N TYR A 44 9.68 7.58 5.90
CA TYR A 44 8.47 7.72 6.71
C TYR A 44 7.25 7.83 5.80
N MET A 45 6.42 6.78 5.79
CA MET A 45 5.16 6.74 5.05
C MET A 45 4.00 7.05 5.98
N TYR A 46 3.38 8.21 5.76
CA TYR A 46 2.19 8.64 6.47
C TYR A 46 0.93 8.24 5.68
N ILE A 47 0.06 7.45 6.31
CA ILE A 47 -1.04 6.76 5.62
C ILE A 47 -2.38 7.26 6.14
N ASN A 48 -3.21 7.79 5.24
CA ASN A 48 -4.60 8.14 5.48
C ASN A 48 -5.42 7.81 4.22
N SER A 49 -5.84 6.56 4.10
CA SER A 49 -6.43 6.04 2.88
C SER A 49 -7.52 4.99 3.17
N ARG A 50 -8.58 5.03 2.35
CA ARG A 50 -9.65 4.03 2.35
C ARG A 50 -9.29 2.77 1.54
N GLY A 51 -8.07 2.70 1.02
CA GLY A 51 -7.63 1.66 0.08
C GLY A 51 -7.99 2.02 -1.36
N GLY A 52 -8.10 1.01 -2.22
CA GLY A 52 -8.32 1.18 -3.66
C GLY A 52 -7.86 -0.05 -4.44
N SER A 53 -7.25 0.17 -5.59
CA SER A 53 -6.76 -0.86 -6.50
C SER A 53 -5.75 -1.80 -5.81
N VAL A 54 -6.02 -3.11 -5.89
CA VAL A 54 -5.14 -4.15 -5.34
C VAL A 54 -3.79 -4.15 -6.02
N THR A 55 -3.75 -4.01 -7.36
CA THR A 55 -2.48 -4.00 -8.11
C THR A 55 -1.66 -2.76 -7.81
N ALA A 56 -2.30 -1.59 -7.72
CA ALA A 56 -1.63 -0.35 -7.34
C ALA A 56 -1.03 -0.44 -5.93
N GLY A 57 -1.79 -0.95 -4.96
CA GLY A 57 -1.29 -1.13 -3.59
C GLY A 57 -0.18 -2.18 -3.50
N MET A 58 -0.25 -3.25 -4.29
CA MET A 58 0.83 -4.25 -4.35
C MET A 58 2.11 -3.68 -4.96
N ALA A 59 2.03 -2.81 -5.97
CA ALA A 59 3.22 -2.14 -6.51
C ALA A 59 3.96 -1.32 -5.45
N ILE A 60 3.22 -0.66 -4.55
CA ILE A 60 3.80 0.03 -3.40
C ILE A 60 4.43 -0.97 -2.42
N VAL A 61 3.70 -1.99 -2.01
CA VAL A 61 4.17 -3.00 -1.03
C VAL A 61 5.43 -3.73 -1.53
N ASP A 62 5.43 -4.18 -2.78
CA ASP A 62 6.58 -4.89 -3.35
C ASP A 62 7.80 -3.96 -3.45
N THR A 63 7.59 -2.67 -3.75
CA THR A 63 8.67 -1.68 -3.76
C THR A 63 9.21 -1.41 -2.36
N MET A 64 8.35 -1.31 -1.34
CA MET A 64 8.77 -1.16 0.07
C MET A 64 9.69 -2.31 0.50
N ASN A 65 9.38 -3.54 0.07
CA ASN A 65 10.17 -4.73 0.39
C ASN A 65 11.43 -4.87 -0.49
N PHE A 66 11.46 -4.23 -1.66
CA PHE A 66 12.57 -4.31 -2.61
C PHE A 66 13.71 -3.35 -2.27
N ILE A 67 13.40 -2.16 -1.75
CA ILE A 67 14.40 -1.17 -1.39
C ILE A 67 15.18 -1.56 -0.13
N ARG A 68 16.35 -0.95 0.08
CA ARG A 68 17.23 -1.24 1.23
C ARG A 68 16.85 -0.43 2.46
N SER A 69 16.34 0.78 2.25
CA SER A 69 15.87 1.67 3.30
C SER A 69 14.72 1.03 4.06
N ASP A 70 14.79 1.03 5.38
CA ASP A 70 13.65 0.67 6.20
C ASP A 70 12.48 1.63 5.98
N VAL A 71 11.27 1.08 5.83
CA VAL A 71 10.06 1.88 5.64
C VAL A 71 9.25 1.88 6.91
N GLN A 72 9.19 3.03 7.57
CA GLN A 72 8.29 3.27 8.69
C GLN A 72 6.90 3.62 8.17
N THR A 73 5.87 3.01 8.75
CA THR A 73 4.47 3.32 8.43
C THR A 73 3.80 3.99 9.62
N ILE A 74 3.10 5.10 9.37
CA ILE A 74 2.40 5.87 10.39
C ILE A 74 0.97 6.09 9.92
N VAL A 75 0.01 5.39 10.52
CA VAL A 75 -1.40 5.58 10.16
C VAL A 75 -1.99 6.79 10.88
N MET A 76 -2.57 7.69 10.10
CA MET A 76 -3.30 8.87 10.55
C MET A 76 -4.73 8.81 10.02
N GLY A 77 -5.73 8.95 10.88
CA GLY A 77 -7.13 8.84 10.47
C GLY A 77 -7.54 7.39 10.17
N MET A 78 -7.21 6.86 9.00
CA MET A 78 -7.60 5.50 8.62
C MET A 78 -6.60 4.84 7.68
N ALA A 79 -6.42 3.53 7.87
CA ALA A 79 -5.94 2.62 6.84
C ALA A 79 -7.01 1.55 6.64
N ALA A 80 -7.66 1.56 5.48
CA ALA A 80 -8.63 0.53 5.10
C ALA A 80 -8.19 -0.25 3.86
N SER A 81 -8.57 -1.52 3.78
CA SER A 81 -8.36 -2.37 2.60
C SER A 81 -6.89 -2.42 2.17
N MET A 82 -6.55 -2.03 0.93
CA MET A 82 -5.16 -1.95 0.47
C MET A 82 -4.28 -0.99 1.27
N ALA A 83 -4.84 0.05 1.90
CA ALA A 83 -4.05 0.90 2.80
C ALA A 83 -3.62 0.13 4.06
N THR A 84 -4.43 -0.82 4.54
CA THR A 84 -4.04 -1.72 5.64
C THR A 84 -2.89 -2.63 5.22
N MET A 85 -2.91 -3.13 3.99
CA MET A 85 -1.80 -3.92 3.44
C MET A 85 -0.51 -3.10 3.45
N ILE A 86 -0.53 -1.91 2.83
CA ILE A 86 0.62 -0.99 2.80
C ILE A 86 1.12 -0.69 4.21
N ALA A 87 0.23 -0.32 5.12
CA ALA A 87 0.62 0.02 6.49
C ALA A 87 1.23 -1.16 7.27
N SER A 88 0.67 -2.36 7.09
CA SER A 88 1.18 -3.58 7.73
C SER A 88 2.52 -4.04 7.18
N SER A 89 2.84 -3.70 5.91
CA SER A 89 4.09 -4.07 5.23
C SER A 89 5.27 -3.14 5.54
N GLY A 90 5.11 -2.16 6.43
CA GLY A 90 6.26 -1.42 6.97
C GLY A 90 7.22 -2.33 7.73
N THR A 91 8.47 -1.89 7.90
CA THR A 91 9.51 -2.64 8.62
C THR A 91 9.02 -3.06 10.01
N LYS A 92 9.24 -4.33 10.39
CA LYS A 92 8.84 -4.88 11.70
C LYS A 92 9.40 -4.03 12.84
N GLY A 93 8.54 -3.63 13.78
CA GLY A 93 8.90 -2.73 14.88
C GLY A 93 8.86 -1.24 14.55
N LYS A 94 8.61 -0.87 13.28
CA LYS A 94 8.51 0.52 12.81
C LYS A 94 7.14 0.84 12.18
N ARG A 95 6.08 0.19 12.70
CA ARG A 95 4.69 0.33 12.25
C ARG A 95 3.89 0.97 13.36
N PHE A 96 3.41 2.18 13.12
CA PHE A 96 2.79 3.03 14.12
C PHE A 96 1.38 3.45 13.67
N MET A 97 0.56 3.79 14.66
CA MET A 97 -0.80 4.27 14.45
C MET A 97 -1.05 5.37 15.49
N LEU A 98 -1.63 6.49 15.05
CA LEU A 98 -2.01 7.56 15.97
C LEU A 98 -3.19 7.13 16.86
N PRO A 99 -3.41 7.73 18.05
CA PRO A 99 -4.36 7.24 19.04
C PRO A 99 -5.82 7.11 18.58
N ASN A 100 -6.23 7.90 17.58
CA ASN A 100 -7.60 7.90 17.04
C ASN A 100 -7.67 7.34 15.61
N ALA A 101 -6.61 6.69 15.13
CA ALA A 101 -6.59 6.13 13.80
C ALA A 101 -7.20 4.72 13.78
N GLU A 102 -7.81 4.36 12.65
CA GLU A 102 -8.54 3.10 12.49
C GLU A 102 -7.89 2.19 11.44
N TYR A 103 -7.91 0.89 11.71
CA TYR A 103 -7.64 -0.14 10.71
C TYR A 103 -8.95 -0.80 10.29
N LEU A 104 -9.14 -0.97 8.98
CA LEU A 104 -10.25 -1.72 8.43
C LEU A 104 -9.73 -2.76 7.44
N ILE A 105 -9.98 -4.03 7.72
CA ILE A 105 -9.62 -5.15 6.83
C ILE A 105 -10.91 -5.73 6.27
N HIS A 106 -10.98 -5.91 4.95
CA HIS A 106 -12.08 -6.61 4.29
C HIS A 106 -11.55 -7.40 3.09
N GLN A 107 -12.36 -8.34 2.60
CA GLN A 107 -11.99 -9.16 1.44
C GLN A 107 -11.92 -8.32 0.16
N PRO A 108 -11.02 -8.63 -0.79
CA PRO A 108 -10.94 -7.89 -2.05
C PRO A 108 -12.27 -7.97 -2.80
N MET A 109 -12.64 -6.85 -3.42
CA MET A 109 -13.85 -6.75 -4.23
C MET A 109 -13.46 -6.78 -5.72
N GLY A 110 -14.30 -7.39 -6.53
CA GLY A 110 -14.14 -7.51 -7.97
C GLY A 110 -15.39 -8.10 -8.59
N GLY A 111 -15.56 -7.95 -9.90
CA GLY A 111 -16.73 -8.45 -10.60
C GLY A 111 -16.51 -8.55 -12.10
N ALA A 112 -17.40 -9.28 -12.75
CA ALA A 112 -17.52 -9.31 -14.20
C ALA A 112 -18.52 -8.24 -14.65
N GLY A 113 -18.27 -7.62 -15.81
CA GLY A 113 -19.22 -6.69 -16.42
C GLY A 113 -20.46 -7.42 -16.96
N ALA A 114 -21.50 -6.66 -17.31
CA ALA A 114 -22.65 -7.24 -18.01
C ALA A 114 -22.21 -7.82 -19.37
N GLY A 115 -22.69 -9.02 -19.70
CA GLY A 115 -22.37 -9.68 -20.96
C GLY A 115 -21.04 -10.45 -20.98
N THR A 116 -20.33 -10.58 -19.86
CA THR A 116 -19.15 -11.45 -19.75
C THR A 116 -19.54 -12.92 -19.96
N GLN A 117 -18.73 -13.69 -20.70
CA GLN A 117 -19.01 -15.11 -20.96
C GLN A 117 -18.86 -15.94 -19.67
N GLN A 118 -19.58 -17.06 -19.56
CA GLN A 118 -19.56 -17.91 -18.36
C GLN A 118 -18.14 -18.41 -18.03
N THR A 119 -17.35 -18.77 -19.04
CA THR A 119 -15.94 -19.17 -18.88
C THR A 119 -15.10 -18.05 -18.29
N ASP A 120 -15.27 -16.82 -18.77
CA ASP A 120 -14.54 -15.64 -18.27
C ASP A 120 -14.95 -15.32 -16.82
N MET A 121 -16.24 -15.46 -16.47
CA MET A 121 -16.70 -15.30 -15.09
C MET A 121 -15.98 -16.27 -14.14
N SER A 122 -15.80 -17.53 -14.56
CA SER A 122 -15.07 -18.53 -13.77
C SER A 122 -13.60 -18.11 -13.56
N ILE A 123 -12.94 -17.62 -14.61
CA ILE A 123 -11.55 -17.16 -14.54
C ILE A 123 -11.42 -15.97 -13.58
N ILE A 124 -12.34 -15.01 -13.65
CA ILE A 124 -12.36 -13.83 -12.77
C ILE A 124 -12.57 -14.25 -11.31
N ALA A 125 -13.52 -15.16 -11.05
CA ALA A 125 -13.78 -15.67 -9.70
C ALA A 125 -12.55 -16.39 -9.11
N ASP A 126 -11.90 -17.25 -9.89
CA ASP A 126 -10.68 -17.94 -9.48
C ASP A 126 -9.55 -16.96 -9.19
N GLN A 127 -9.39 -15.92 -10.01
CA GLN A 127 -8.39 -14.89 -9.79
C GLN A 127 -8.68 -14.08 -8.52
N LEU A 128 -9.94 -13.75 -8.24
CA LEU A 128 -10.33 -13.04 -7.01
C LEU A 128 -10.04 -13.90 -5.77
N MET A 129 -10.30 -15.21 -5.84
CA MET A 129 -9.98 -16.16 -4.78
C MET A 129 -8.47 -16.29 -4.54
N LYS A 130 -7.66 -16.32 -5.60
CA LYS A 130 -6.19 -16.30 -5.50
C LYS A 130 -5.69 -15.00 -4.87
N THR A 131 -6.20 -13.86 -5.32
CA THR A 131 -5.88 -12.55 -4.75
C THR A 131 -6.20 -12.51 -3.26
N ARG A 132 -7.40 -12.95 -2.87
CA ARG A 132 -7.80 -13.04 -1.46
C ARG A 132 -6.82 -13.86 -0.64
N LYS A 133 -6.47 -15.07 -1.11
CA LYS A 133 -5.53 -15.96 -0.42
C LYS A 133 -4.15 -15.29 -0.26
N ARG A 134 -3.67 -14.62 -1.32
CA ARG A 134 -2.39 -13.90 -1.29
C ARG A 134 -2.40 -12.78 -0.24
N LEU A 135 -3.42 -11.92 -0.25
CA LEU A 135 -3.53 -10.81 0.70
C LEU A 135 -3.61 -11.29 2.15
N ASN A 136 -4.36 -12.37 2.41
CA ASN A 136 -4.44 -12.96 3.75
C ASN A 136 -3.10 -13.54 4.21
N ASN A 137 -2.32 -14.14 3.31
CA ASN A 137 -1.00 -14.64 3.64
C ASN A 137 -0.04 -13.50 3.99
N ILE A 138 -0.06 -12.41 3.23
CA ILE A 138 0.76 -11.21 3.51
C ILE A 138 0.42 -10.64 4.89
N LEU A 139 -0.87 -10.46 5.22
CA LEU A 139 -1.27 -10.00 6.56
C LEU A 139 -0.80 -10.93 7.68
N LYS A 140 -0.87 -12.25 7.44
CA LYS A 140 -0.39 -13.26 8.40
C LYS A 140 1.12 -13.16 8.60
N GLU A 141 1.89 -12.97 7.54
CA GLU A 141 3.35 -12.79 7.58
C GLU A 141 3.73 -11.47 8.27
N ASN A 142 2.90 -10.45 8.11
CA ASN A 142 3.06 -9.16 8.76
C ASN A 142 2.62 -9.17 10.23
N SER A 143 2.00 -10.23 10.75
CA SER A 143 1.53 -10.28 12.15
C SER A 143 2.68 -10.31 13.17
#